data_AF-A0A7S0SEG0-F1
#
_entry.id   AF-A0A7S0SEG0-F1
#
_cell.length_a   1.000
_cell.length_b   1.000
_cell.length_c   1.000
_cell.angle_alpha   90.00
_cell.angle_beta   90.00
_cell.angle_gamma   90.00
#
_symmetry.space_group_name_H-M   'P 1'
#
loop_
_entity.id
_entity.type
_entity.pdbx_description
1 polymer ?
#
loop_
_entity_poly.entity_id
_entity_poly.type
_entity_poly.pdbx_seq_one_letter_code
_entity_poly.pdbx_strand_id
1 'polypeptide(L)'
;MVDEMKRHRDVFVNLGEGHELSTFWLRKTQKPVLAVLCVRRQRDKPGGGDLTPEFHRGVNLEVSMPTGSLCSERNVIGTALAADPTLRRKDL
;
A
#
# COMPACT_ATOMS: atom_id res chain seq x y z
N MET A 1 -13.30 -2.09 -1.86
CA MET A 1 -12.21 -1.40 -2.60
C MET A 1 -12.36 0.12 -2.55
N VAL A 2 -13.47 0.69 -3.03
CA VAL A 2 -13.69 2.16 -2.98
C VAL A 2 -13.68 2.70 -1.55
N ASP A 3 -14.37 2.03 -0.63
CA ASP A 3 -14.42 2.47 0.77
C ASP A 3 -13.06 2.39 1.45
N GLU A 4 -12.25 1.41 1.07
CA GLU A 4 -10.89 1.27 1.57
C GLU A 4 -9.98 2.39 1.05
N MET A 5 -10.18 2.80 -0.20
CA MET A 5 -9.48 3.95 -0.78
C MET A 5 -9.88 5.26 -0.09
N LYS A 6 -11.17 5.43 0.24
CA LYS A 6 -11.66 6.58 1.03
C LYS A 6 -11.01 6.60 2.41
N ARG A 7 -11.00 5.47 3.13
CA ARG A 7 -10.34 5.34 4.44
C ARG A 7 -8.85 5.67 4.36
N HIS A 8 -8.14 5.18 3.35
CA HIS A 8 -6.72 5.47 3.17
C HIS A 8 -6.46 6.96 2.92
N ARG A 9 -7.26 7.58 2.06
CA ARG A 9 -7.25 9.04 1.85
C ARG A 9 -7.49 9.78 3.17
N ASP A 10 -8.52 9.42 3.92
CA ASP A 10 -8.90 10.14 5.14
C ASP A 10 -7.80 10.06 6.20
N VAL A 11 -7.16 8.89 6.34
CA VAL A 11 -5.96 8.74 7.20
C VAL A 11 -4.84 9.67 6.72
N PHE A 12 -4.56 9.70 5.41
CA PHE A 12 -3.52 10.56 4.84
C PHE A 12 -3.81 12.06 5.01
N VAL A 13 -5.06 12.50 4.84
CA VAL A 13 -5.43 13.91 5.01
C VAL A 13 -5.35 14.34 6.47
N ASN A 14 -5.69 13.43 7.39
CA ASN A 14 -5.64 13.69 8.83
C ASN A 14 -4.22 13.60 9.42
N LEU A 15 -3.20 13.31 8.62
CA LEU A 15 -1.82 13.10 9.10
C LEU A 15 -1.13 14.38 9.60
N GLY A 16 -1.81 15.53 9.59
CA GLY A 16 -1.36 16.78 10.21
C GLY A 16 -0.17 17.43 9.52
N GLU A 17 0.00 18.74 9.74
CA GLU A 17 1.21 19.43 9.32
C GLU A 17 2.39 19.02 10.22
N GLY A 18 3.56 18.76 9.62
CA GLY A 18 4.78 18.38 10.35
C GLY A 18 5.12 16.89 10.41
N HIS A 19 4.28 15.99 9.87
CA HIS A 19 4.61 14.58 9.77
C HIS A 19 5.77 14.32 8.80
N GLU A 20 6.67 13.38 9.11
CA GLU A 20 7.85 13.06 8.28
C GLU A 20 7.49 12.73 6.83
N LEU A 21 6.29 12.19 6.62
CA LEU A 21 5.77 11.88 5.30
C LEU A 21 5.72 13.11 4.37
N SER A 22 5.30 14.27 4.88
CA SER A 22 5.21 15.49 4.08
C SER A 22 6.56 16.22 3.96
N THR A 23 7.45 16.08 4.93
CA THR A 23 8.73 16.81 4.98
C THR A 23 9.89 16.06 4.35
N PHE A 24 9.97 14.73 4.52
CA PHE A 24 11.09 13.91 4.06
C PHE A 24 10.71 12.99 2.89
N TRP A 25 9.60 12.25 3.02
CA TRP A 25 9.22 11.20 2.05
C TRP A 25 8.51 11.73 0.80
N LEU A 26 8.04 12.98 0.80
CA LEU A 26 7.43 13.67 -0.35
C LEU A 26 8.21 14.96 -0.73
N ARG A 27 9.51 15.01 -0.46
CA ARG A 27 10.33 16.25 -0.51
C ARG A 27 10.63 16.82 -1.90
N LYS A 28 10.43 16.07 -2.98
CA LYS A 28 10.76 16.49 -4.37
C LYS A 28 9.56 17.08 -5.09
N THR A 29 8.45 16.34 -5.15
CA THR A 29 7.24 16.80 -5.89
C THR A 29 6.15 17.28 -4.96
N GLN A 30 6.17 16.86 -3.69
CA GLN A 30 5.11 17.10 -2.70
C GLN A 30 3.73 16.60 -3.17
N LYS A 31 3.69 15.70 -4.15
CA LYS A 31 2.46 15.13 -4.69
C LYS A 31 2.29 13.70 -4.18
N PRO A 32 1.44 13.49 -3.16
CA PRO A 32 1.11 12.14 -2.70
C PRO A 32 0.24 11.41 -3.72
N VAL A 33 0.60 10.17 -4.00
CA VAL A 33 -0.15 9.20 -4.79
C VAL A 33 -0.43 8.02 -3.86
N LEU A 34 -1.71 7.69 -3.70
CA LEU A 34 -2.18 6.63 -2.82
C LEU A 34 -2.58 5.40 -3.62
N ALA A 35 -2.24 4.22 -3.12
CA ALA A 35 -2.65 2.94 -3.70
C ALA A 35 -3.20 2.00 -2.62
N VAL A 36 -4.16 1.16 -3.01
CA VAL A 36 -4.67 0.05 -2.20
C VAL A 36 -4.67 -1.21 -3.07
N LEU A 37 -4.14 -2.29 -2.53
CA LEU A 37 -4.09 -3.60 -3.16
C LEU A 37 -5.04 -4.56 -2.43
N CYS A 38 -5.84 -5.31 -3.17
CA CYS A 38 -6.80 -6.27 -2.63
C CYS A 38 -6.31 -7.69 -2.90
N VAL A 39 -5.78 -8.35 -1.88
CA VAL A 39 -5.33 -9.73 -1.99
C VAL A 39 -6.50 -10.67 -1.73
N ARG A 40 -6.74 -11.60 -2.65
CA ARG A 40 -7.78 -12.62 -2.54
C ARG A 40 -7.14 -13.99 -2.63
N ARG A 41 -6.84 -14.57 -1.47
CA ARG A 41 -6.28 -15.89 -1.38
C ARG A 41 -7.13 -16.77 -0.48
N GLN A 42 -7.38 -17.98 -0.95
CA GLN A 42 -7.98 -19.02 -0.13
C GLN A 42 -6.91 -19.46 0.88
N ARG A 43 -7.07 -19.03 2.13
CA ARG A 43 -6.22 -19.56 3.21
C ARG A 43 -6.66 -21.01 3.45
N ASP A 44 -5.70 -21.92 3.56
CA ASP A 44 -5.94 -23.31 3.95
C ASP A 44 -6.42 -23.37 5.41
N LYS A 45 -7.66 -22.92 5.65
CA LYS A 45 -8.36 -23.17 6.89
C LYS A 45 -9.04 -24.54 6.75
N PRO A 46 -8.83 -25.47 7.70
CA PRO A 46 -9.55 -26.74 7.71
C PRO A 46 -11.04 -26.44 7.92
N GLY A 47 -11.83 -26.55 6.85
CA GLY A 47 -13.25 -26.18 6.84
C GLY A 47 -13.74 -25.42 5.60
N GLY A 48 -12.93 -25.28 4.54
CA GLY A 48 -13.37 -24.60 3.31
C GLY A 48 -13.51 -23.09 3.53
N GLY A 49 -12.39 -22.43 3.85
CA GLY A 49 -12.37 -21.03 4.23
C GLY A 49 -12.77 -20.08 3.11
N ASP A 50 -13.75 -19.23 3.39
CA ASP A 50 -14.20 -18.10 2.58
C ASP A 50 -13.03 -17.18 2.17
N LEU A 51 -13.10 -16.62 0.96
CA LEU A 51 -12.09 -15.74 0.37
C LEU A 51 -12.20 -14.34 0.99
N THR A 52 -11.82 -14.20 2.25
CA THR A 52 -11.83 -12.89 2.92
C THR A 52 -10.80 -11.98 2.25
N PRO A 53 -11.21 -10.86 1.61
CA PRO A 53 -10.28 -9.97 0.94
C PRO A 53 -9.41 -9.24 1.96
N GLU A 54 -8.10 -9.31 1.78
CA GLU A 54 -7.11 -8.59 2.57
C GLU A 54 -6.67 -7.34 1.81
N PHE A 55 -6.58 -6.19 2.50
CA PHE A 55 -6.23 -4.93 1.87
C PHE A 55 -4.91 -4.39 2.40
N HIS A 56 -3.98 -4.14 1.48
CA HIS A 56 -2.73 -3.44 1.77
C HIS A 56 -2.82 -2.02 1.22
N ARG A 57 -2.19 -1.07 1.91
CA ARG A 57 -2.22 0.36 1.55
C ARG A 57 -0.80 0.85 1.33
N GLY A 58 -0.61 1.74 0.35
CA GLY A 58 0.68 2.30 0.02
C GLY A 58 0.60 3.77 -0.40
N VAL A 59 1.73 4.45 -0.30
CA VAL A 59 1.95 5.82 -0.79
C VAL A 59 3.28 5.85 -1.56
N ASN A 60 3.41 6.74 -2.54
CA ASN A 60 4.70 6.97 -3.18
C ASN A 60 5.73 7.50 -2.17
N LEU A 61 6.99 7.10 -2.34
CA LEU A 61 8.11 7.55 -1.53
C LEU A 61 9.19 8.13 -2.42
N GLU A 62 9.60 9.35 -2.12
CA GLU A 62 10.59 10.09 -2.89
C GLU A 62 11.95 9.99 -2.20
N VAL A 63 12.87 9.26 -2.82
CA VAL A 63 14.24 9.04 -2.32
C VAL A 63 15.26 9.52 -3.34
N SER A 64 16.43 9.97 -2.87
CA SER A 64 17.53 10.45 -3.72
C SER A 64 18.14 9.33 -4.55
N MET A 65 18.86 9.69 -5.61
CA MET A 65 19.54 8.75 -6.51
C MET A 65 20.64 7.94 -5.78
N PRO A 66 21.00 6.71 -6.25
CA PRO A 66 20.59 6.08 -7.52
C PRO A 66 19.27 5.28 -7.46
N THR A 67 18.75 4.99 -6.26
CA THR A 67 17.60 4.08 -6.08
C THR A 67 16.31 4.61 -6.70
N GLY A 68 16.16 5.94 -6.78
CA GLY A 68 15.02 6.59 -7.42
C GLY A 68 13.71 6.47 -6.62
N SER A 69 12.73 7.31 -6.93
CA SER A 69 11.45 7.32 -6.22
C SER A 69 10.67 6.01 -6.43
N LEU A 70 9.99 5.55 -5.37
CA LEU A 70 9.08 4.40 -5.40
C LEU A 70 7.65 4.86 -5.71
N CYS A 71 7.05 4.25 -6.72
CA CYS A 71 5.64 4.50 -7.02
C CYS A 71 4.73 3.82 -5.99
N SER A 72 3.55 4.38 -5.78
CA SER A 72 2.59 3.90 -4.78
C SER A 72 2.19 2.44 -4.97
N GLU A 73 1.98 2.02 -6.23
CA GLU A 73 1.64 0.66 -6.61
C GLU A 73 2.77 -0.33 -6.34
N ARG A 74 4.02 0.05 -6.60
CA ARG A 74 5.19 -0.78 -6.29
C ARG A 74 5.36 -0.94 -4.78
N ASN A 75 5.14 0.13 -4.02
CA ASN A 75 5.22 0.10 -2.58
C ASN A 75 4.18 -0.87 -1.97
N VAL A 76 2.92 -0.79 -2.40
CA VAL A 76 1.86 -1.65 -1.85
C VAL A 76 2.03 -3.12 -2.24
N ILE A 77 2.47 -3.41 -3.47
CA ILE A 77 2.79 -4.78 -3.91
C ILE A 77 3.97 -5.33 -3.10
N GLY A 78 5.02 -4.53 -2.89
CA GLY A 78 6.15 -4.91 -2.06
C GLY A 78 5.74 -5.18 -0.61
N THR A 79 4.85 -4.36 -0.05
CA THR A 79 4.32 -4.55 1.31
C THR A 79 3.51 -5.84 1.42
N ALA A 80 2.67 -6.16 0.44
CA ALA A 80 1.92 -7.41 0.41
C ALA A 80 2.85 -8.63 0.32
N LEU A 81 3.84 -8.60 -0.57
CA LEU A 81 4.84 -9.68 -0.71
C LEU A 81 5.73 -9.82 0.53
N ALA A 82 6.03 -8.72 1.23
CA ALA A 82 6.77 -8.78 2.49
C ALA A 82 5.93 -9.40 3.62
N ALA A 83 4.61 -9.19 3.63
CA ALA A 83 3.70 -9.80 4.59
C ALA A 83 3.48 -11.30 4.31
N ASP A 84 3.40 -11.68 3.03
CA ASP A 84 3.28 -13.07 2.60
C ASP A 84 4.10 -13.32 1.30
N PRO A 85 5.32 -13.89 1.42
CA PRO A 85 6.18 -14.19 0.27
C PRO A 85 5.63 -15.26 -0.67
N THR A 86 4.58 -15.97 -0.29
CA THR A 86 3.98 -17.05 -1.10
C THR A 86 2.85 -16.56 -2.00
N LEU A 87 2.53 -15.25 -1.96
CA LEU A 87 1.57 -14.63 -2.88
C LEU A 87 2.03 -14.77 -4.33
N ARG A 88 1.07 -15.16 -5.18
CA ARG A 88 1.27 -15.19 -6.62
C ARG A 88 0.55 -14.01 -7.25
N ARG A 89 0.94 -13.68 -8.47
CA ARG A 89 0.31 -12.61 -9.26
C ARG A 89 -1.21 -12.74 -9.37
N LYS A 90 -1.75 -13.96 -9.41
CA LYS A 90 -3.20 -14.22 -9.50
C LYS A 90 -3.97 -13.93 -8.21
N ASP A 91 -3.25 -13.79 -7.10
CA ASP A 91 -3.84 -13.51 -5.79
C ASP A 91 -3.94 -11.99 -5.55
N LEU A 92 -3.32 -11.17 -6.41
CA LEU A 92 -3.23 -9.70 -6.35
C LEU A 92 -4.32 -8.97 -7.14
#